data_AF-A0A7V3XNC9-F1
#
_entry.id   AF-A0A7V3XNC9-F1
#
_cell.length_a   1.000
_cell.length_b   1.000
_cell.length_c   1.000
_cell.angle_alpha   90.00
_cell.angle_beta   90.00
_cell.angle_gamma   90.00
#
_symmetry.space_group_name_H-M   'P 1'
#
loop_
_entity.id
_entity.type
_entity.pdbx_description
1 polymer ?
#
loop_
_entity_poly.entity_id
_entity_poly.type
_entity_poly.pdbx_seq_one_letter_code
_entity_poly.pdbx_strand_id
1 'polypeptide(L)'
;MIETIAASRCPRCGLVVAPPAPFCPRHPVAMTPTAVAGVGEIVSFTTLHSPPEGFRSPLHIALVALEGGARFVCHGAETRGLRIGSRVAIEAVDSVYYFSSLSSLDRARLFWRRAGRAGDRVNAMTRSVVKRLFRGGSRAETH
;
A
#
# COMPACT_ATOMS: atom_id res chain seq x y z
N MET A 1 -0.17 2.66 11.70
CA MET A 1 -1.55 2.46 11.22
C MET A 1 -1.63 3.07 9.84
N ILE A 2 -2.19 2.39 8.84
CA ILE A 2 -2.25 2.93 7.46
C ILE A 2 -3.13 4.19 7.46
N GLU A 3 -2.55 5.32 7.08
CA GLU A 3 -3.23 6.62 7.09
C GLU A 3 -4.27 6.73 5.98
N THR A 4 -5.31 7.53 6.20
CA THR A 4 -6.25 7.92 5.15
C THR A 4 -5.87 9.31 4.62
N ILE A 5 -5.45 9.40 3.36
CA ILE A 5 -4.93 10.62 2.77
C ILE A 5 -6.08 11.44 2.18
N ALA A 6 -6.25 12.66 2.67
CA ALA A 6 -7.18 13.62 2.11
C ALA A 6 -6.81 13.96 0.67
N ALA A 7 -7.80 13.99 -0.21
CA ALA A 7 -7.62 14.18 -1.64
C ALA A 7 -8.79 14.99 -2.22
N SER A 8 -8.70 15.29 -3.52
CA SER A 8 -9.82 15.84 -4.28
C SER A 8 -10.02 15.07 -5.58
N ARG A 9 -11.27 14.92 -6.01
CA ARG A 9 -11.64 14.26 -7.26
C ARG A 9 -12.27 15.27 -8.22
N CYS A 10 -11.87 15.22 -9.48
CA CYS A 10 -12.51 16.01 -10.53
C CYS A 10 -13.87 15.39 -10.89
N PRO A 11 -14.99 16.12 -10.81
CA PRO A 11 -16.29 15.60 -11.21
C PRO A 11 -16.40 15.37 -12.73
N ARG A 12 -15.58 16.07 -13.53
CA ARG A 12 -15.59 15.98 -14.99
C ARG A 12 -14.79 14.80 -15.54
N CYS A 13 -13.57 14.58 -15.07
CA CYS A 13 -12.67 13.57 -15.64
C CYS A 13 -12.22 12.48 -14.66
N GLY A 14 -12.70 12.52 -13.41
CA GLY A 14 -12.40 11.51 -12.41
C GLY A 14 -10.97 11.54 -11.83
N LEU A 15 -10.10 12.45 -12.29
CA LEU A 15 -8.74 12.61 -11.77
C LEU A 15 -8.76 12.82 -10.25
N VAL A 16 -7.94 12.05 -9.53
CA VAL A 16 -7.75 12.20 -8.08
C VAL A 16 -6.38 12.82 -7.81
N VAL A 17 -6.35 13.84 -6.96
CA VAL A 17 -5.13 14.55 -6.58
C VAL A 17 -5.00 14.59 -5.06
N ALA A 18 -3.76 14.46 -4.58
CA ALA A 18 -3.39 14.62 -3.19
C ALA A 18 -2.08 15.44 -3.15
N PRO A 19 -1.94 16.45 -2.26
CA PRO A 19 -2.94 16.97 -1.33
C PRO A 19 -4.21 17.52 -2.02
N PRO A 20 -5.29 17.80 -1.26
CA PRO A 20 -6.51 18.38 -1.81
C PRO A 20 -6.22 19.65 -2.60
N ALA A 21 -6.87 19.79 -3.76
CA ALA A 21 -6.74 20.95 -4.63
C ALA A 21 -8.13 21.53 -4.95
N PRO A 22 -8.29 22.86 -4.96
CA PRO A 22 -9.60 23.47 -5.21
C PRO A 22 -10.07 23.31 -6.66
N PHE A 23 -9.14 23.25 -7.62
CA PHE A 23 -9.45 23.18 -9.06
C PHE A 23 -8.72 22.03 -9.75
N CYS A 24 -9.34 21.49 -10.80
CA CYS A 24 -8.73 20.44 -11.59
C CYS A 24 -7.56 21.00 -12.43
N PRO A 25 -6.37 20.36 -12.43
CA PRO A 25 -5.25 20.83 -13.24
C PRO A 25 -5.46 20.63 -14.76
N ARG A 26 -6.52 19.92 -15.17
CA ARG A 26 -6.84 19.65 -16.59
C ARG A 26 -8.07 20.37 -17.09
N HIS A 27 -8.92 20.88 -16.20
CA HIS A 27 -10.23 21.44 -16.55
C HIS A 27 -10.58 22.59 -15.60
N PRO A 28 -11.25 23.66 -16.06
CA PRO A 28 -11.65 24.79 -15.21
C PRO A 28 -12.91 24.45 -14.39
N VAL A 29 -12.81 23.43 -13.53
CA VAL A 29 -13.90 22.97 -12.66
C VAL A 29 -13.40 22.82 -11.22
N ALA A 30 -14.27 23.15 -10.27
CA ALA A 30 -14.01 22.90 -8.86
C ALA A 30 -13.92 21.40 -8.59
N MET A 31 -13.00 21.01 -7.72
CA MET A 31 -12.83 19.61 -7.31
C MET A 31 -13.74 19.29 -6.12
N THR A 32 -14.15 18.03 -6.02
CA THR A 32 -14.91 17.55 -4.85
C THR A 32 -13.99 16.89 -3.83
N PRO A 33 -14.18 17.11 -2.52
CA PRO A 33 -13.41 16.43 -1.48
C PRO A 33 -13.54 14.90 -1.58
N THR A 34 -12.44 14.20 -1.35
CA THR A 34 -12.42 12.74 -1.27
C THR A 34 -11.27 12.29 -0.35
N ALA A 35 -11.11 10.98 -0.18
CA ALA A 35 -9.97 10.41 0.53
C ALA A 35 -9.53 9.12 -0.13
N VAL A 36 -8.24 8.80 0.01
CA VAL A 36 -7.63 7.58 -0.53
C VAL A 36 -6.82 6.87 0.56
N ALA A 37 -6.72 5.55 0.46
CA ALA A 37 -5.86 4.80 1.38
C ALA A 37 -4.39 5.20 1.18
N GLY A 38 -3.66 5.39 2.27
CA GLY A 38 -2.22 5.64 2.31
C GLY A 38 -1.40 4.38 2.02
N VAL A 39 -1.76 3.64 0.97
CA VAL A 39 -0.99 2.51 0.46
C VAL A 39 -0.71 2.77 -1.00
N GLY A 40 0.50 2.45 -1.44
CA GLY A 40 0.88 2.66 -2.82
C GLY A 40 2.23 2.04 -3.18
N GLU A 41 2.73 2.43 -4.34
CA GLU A 41 4.01 1.99 -4.87
C GLU A 41 4.91 3.19 -5.18
N ILE A 42 6.20 3.05 -4.91
CA ILE A 42 7.18 4.09 -5.20
C ILE A 42 7.36 4.21 -6.71
N VAL A 43 7.08 5.39 -7.25
CA VAL A 43 7.29 5.72 -8.67
C VAL A 43 8.70 6.27 -8.89
N SER A 44 9.16 7.10 -7.96
CA SER A 44 10.50 7.68 -7.97
C SER A 44 10.89 8.05 -6.54
N PHE A 45 12.19 8.14 -6.26
CA PHE A 45 12.69 8.60 -4.98
C PHE A 45 14.03 9.31 -5.15
N THR A 46 14.37 10.11 -4.14
CA THR A 46 15.68 10.74 -4.01
C THR A 46 16.21 10.55 -2.59
N THR A 47 17.52 10.64 -2.45
CA THR A 47 18.23 10.54 -1.17
C THR A 47 19.00 11.83 -0.94
N LEU A 48 18.60 12.59 0.08
CA LEU A 48 19.33 13.75 0.56
C LEU A 48 20.38 13.30 1.58
N HIS A 49 21.65 13.32 1.16
CA HIS A 49 22.79 13.02 2.04
C HIS A 49 23.15 14.17 2.99
N SER A 50 22.70 15.38 2.68
CA SER A 50 22.89 16.57 3.52
C SER A 50 21.55 17.31 3.66
N PRO A 51 20.61 16.79 4.47
CA PRO A 51 19.33 17.43 4.67
C PRO A 51 19.45 18.67 5.59
N PRO A 52 18.45 19.56 5.59
CA PRO A 52 18.43 20.70 6.51
C PRO A 52 18.32 20.25 7.97
N GLU A 53 18.59 21.18 8.89
CA GLU A 53 18.45 20.94 10.33
C GLU A 53 17.05 20.42 10.69
N GLY A 54 16.99 19.54 11.69
CA GLY A 54 15.76 18.85 12.10
C GLY A 54 15.48 17.54 11.36
N PHE A 55 16.21 17.22 10.28
CA PHE A 55 16.12 15.94 9.58
C PHE A 55 17.38 15.09 9.74
N ARG A 56 17.21 13.78 9.89
CA ARG A 56 18.33 12.83 9.95
C ARG A 56 18.86 12.53 8.56
N SER A 57 20.19 12.47 8.42
CA SER A 57 20.84 12.00 7.20
C SER A 57 21.07 10.48 7.24
N PRO A 58 20.89 9.76 6.12
CA PRO A 58 20.31 10.24 4.87
C PRO A 58 18.78 10.34 4.95
N LEU A 59 18.22 11.40 4.36
CA LEU A 59 16.76 11.57 4.24
C LEU A 59 16.29 11.06 2.88
N HIS A 60 15.38 10.10 2.89
CA HIS A 60 14.75 9.63 1.65
C HIS A 60 13.43 10.35 1.42
N ILE A 61 13.18 10.77 0.19
CA ILE A 61 11.92 11.39 -0.23
C ILE A 61 11.42 10.62 -1.44
N ALA A 62 10.18 10.15 -1.40
CA ALA A 62 9.60 9.35 -2.46
C ALA A 62 8.30 9.96 -3.00
N LEU A 63 8.10 9.79 -4.31
CA LEU A 63 6.81 9.97 -4.96
C LEU A 63 6.12 8.61 -5.02
N VAL A 64 5.00 8.49 -4.32
CA VAL A 64 4.22 7.26 -4.20
C VAL A 64 2.95 7.40 -5.06
N ALA A 65 2.70 6.41 -5.93
CA ALA A 65 1.41 6.24 -6.57
C ALA A 65 0.48 5.48 -5.62
N LEU A 66 -0.50 6.19 -5.06
CA LEU A 66 -1.49 5.62 -4.15
C LEU A 66 -2.50 4.78 -4.93
N GLU A 67 -3.01 3.73 -4.29
CA GLU A 67 -3.99 2.83 -4.91
C GLU A 67 -5.30 3.54 -5.31
N GLY A 68 -5.62 4.66 -4.63
CA GLY A 68 -6.75 5.53 -4.99
C GLY A 68 -6.51 6.43 -6.21
N GLY A 69 -5.37 6.29 -6.90
CA GLY A 69 -5.05 6.99 -8.14
C GLY A 69 -4.33 8.33 -7.98
N ALA A 70 -4.21 8.84 -6.76
CA ALA A 70 -3.41 10.03 -6.48
C ALA A 70 -1.90 9.72 -6.45
N ARG A 71 -1.08 10.75 -6.66
CA ARG A 71 0.35 10.70 -6.35
C ARG A 71 0.62 11.53 -5.12
N PHE A 72 1.52 11.07 -4.26
CA PHE A 72 1.79 11.72 -2.98
C PHE A 72 3.28 11.68 -2.66
N VAL A 73 3.78 12.78 -2.07
CA VAL A 73 5.19 12.90 -1.67
C VAL A 73 5.31 12.69 -0.17
N CYS A 74 6.24 11.83 0.25
CA CYS A 74 6.45 11.52 1.66
C CYS A 74 7.92 11.17 1.96
N HIS A 75 8.28 11.22 3.25
CA HIS A 75 9.63 10.95 3.76
C HIS A 75 9.81 9.47 4.11
N GLY A 76 11.02 8.93 3.96
CA GLY A 76 11.34 7.58 4.41
C GLY A 76 11.67 7.57 5.90
N ALA A 77 11.01 6.73 6.69
CA ALA A 77 11.31 6.59 8.12
C ALA A 77 12.65 5.86 8.38
N GLU A 78 12.91 4.77 7.64
CA GLU A 78 14.16 4.02 7.60
C GLU A 78 14.13 3.18 6.32
N THR A 79 15.01 3.45 5.33
CA THR A 79 14.82 2.84 4.00
C THR A 79 16.08 2.26 3.41
N ARG A 80 16.61 1.24 4.10
CA ARG A 80 17.54 0.28 3.47
C ARG A 80 16.81 -0.49 2.36
N GLY A 81 17.42 -0.58 1.19
CA GLY A 81 16.89 -1.39 0.08
C GLY A 81 15.68 -0.77 -0.65
N LEU A 82 15.53 0.56 -0.59
CA LEU A 82 14.50 1.28 -1.33
C LEU A 82 14.64 1.08 -2.83
N ARG A 83 13.55 0.70 -3.51
CA ARG A 83 13.51 0.52 -4.97
C ARG A 83 12.23 1.10 -5.54
N ILE A 84 12.30 1.58 -6.78
CA ILE A 84 11.12 1.87 -7.58
C ILE A 84 10.27 0.59 -7.69
N GLY A 85 8.95 0.73 -7.60
CA GLY A 85 7.99 -0.37 -7.52
C GLY A 85 7.84 -0.99 -6.12
N SER A 86 8.60 -0.52 -5.11
CA SER A 86 8.41 -1.01 -3.74
C SER A 86 7.05 -0.56 -3.21
N ARG A 87 6.33 -1.51 -2.62
CA ARG A 87 5.03 -1.26 -2.00
C ARG A 87 5.21 -0.71 -0.59
N VAL A 88 4.54 0.39 -0.30
CA VAL A 88 4.70 1.15 0.94
C VAL A 88 3.35 1.50 1.54
N ALA A 89 3.36 1.69 2.86
CA ALA A 89 2.27 2.32 3.60
C ALA A 89 2.72 3.69 4.08
N ILE A 90 1.78 4.62 4.15
CA ILE A 90 1.97 5.98 4.64
C ILE A 90 1.39 6.09 6.04
N GLU A 91 2.15 6.74 6.91
CA GLU A 91 1.77 7.09 8.28
C GLU A 91 2.04 8.58 8.49
N ALA A 92 1.13 9.27 9.17
CA ALA A 92 1.32 10.67 9.55
C ALA A 92 1.88 10.75 10.98
N VAL A 93 2.94 11.54 11.14
CA VAL A 93 3.47 11.93 12.46
C VAL A 93 3.49 13.45 12.48
N ASP A 94 2.65 14.03 13.34
CA ASP A 94 2.36 15.47 13.37
C ASP A 94 1.92 15.99 11.99
N SER A 95 2.71 16.87 11.37
CA SER A 95 2.47 17.43 10.04
C SER A 95 3.31 16.76 8.94
N VAL A 96 4.00 15.66 9.24
CA VAL A 96 4.95 15.01 8.33
C VAL A 96 4.46 13.62 7.97
N TYR A 97 4.44 13.32 6.68
CA TYR A 97 4.05 12.01 6.16
C TYR A 97 5.28 11.15 5.93
N TYR A 98 5.31 10.00 6.59
CA TYR A 98 6.35 9.01 6.43
C TYR A 98 5.83 7.81 5.65
N PHE A 99 6.70 7.18 4.86
CA PHE A 99 6.43 5.87 4.29
C PHE A 99 7.34 4.82 4.91
N SER A 100 6.79 3.62 5.05
CA SER A 100 7.53 2.41 5.44
C SER A 100 7.35 1.33 4.39
N SER A 101 8.43 0.60 4.11
CA SER A 101 8.35 -0.55 3.21
C SER A 101 7.54 -1.66 3.88
N LEU A 102 6.55 -2.20 3.19
CA LEU A 102 5.84 -3.36 3.69
C LEU A 102 6.74 -4.60 3.61
N SER A 103 6.85 -5.35 4.70
CA SER A 103 7.62 -6.60 4.73
C SER A 103 7.05 -7.61 3.72
N SER A 104 7.83 -8.63 3.36
CA SER A 104 7.38 -9.69 2.44
C SER A 104 6.10 -10.39 2.91
N LEU A 105 5.93 -10.54 4.24
CA LEU A 105 4.74 -11.13 4.86
C LEU A 105 3.54 -10.18 4.81
N ASP A 106 3.76 -8.88 5.02
CA ASP A 106 2.69 -7.87 4.89
C ASP A 106 2.23 -7.72 3.45
N ARG A 107 3.16 -7.79 2.49
CA ARG A 107 2.84 -7.85 1.05
C ARG A 107 1.99 -9.08 0.72
N ALA A 108 2.33 -10.26 1.24
CA ALA A 108 1.52 -11.47 1.07
C ALA A 108 0.13 -11.29 1.68
N ARG A 109 0.01 -10.82 2.92
CA ARG A 109 -1.28 -10.59 3.60
C ARG A 109 -2.20 -9.62 2.84
N LEU A 110 -1.65 -8.53 2.29
CA LEU A 110 -2.42 -7.60 1.43
C LEU A 110 -2.85 -8.24 0.10
N PHE A 111 -2.00 -9.07 -0.51
CA PHE A 111 -2.37 -9.85 -1.69
C PHE A 111 -3.54 -10.80 -1.40
N TRP A 112 -3.52 -11.52 -0.27
CA TRP A 112 -4.61 -12.39 0.16
C TRP A 112 -5.91 -11.61 0.45
N ARG A 113 -5.83 -10.38 0.99
CA ARG A 113 -7.01 -9.50 1.15
C ARG A 113 -7.65 -9.10 -0.19
N ARG A 114 -6.86 -8.90 -1.26
CA ARG A 114 -7.39 -8.68 -2.62
C ARG A 114 -7.97 -9.94 -3.25
N ALA A 115 -7.30 -11.08 -3.09
CA ALA A 115 -7.77 -12.37 -3.62
C ALA A 115 -9.07 -12.86 -2.94
N GLY A 116 -9.38 -12.38 -1.73
CA GLY A 116 -10.57 -12.72 -0.96
C GLY A 116 -11.92 -12.33 -1.59
N ARG A 117 -11.97 -11.59 -2.70
CA ARG A 117 -13.21 -11.42 -3.50
C ARG A 117 -13.38 -12.42 -4.65
N ALA A 118 -12.36 -13.23 -4.95
CA ALA A 118 -12.40 -14.30 -5.95
C ALA A 118 -12.11 -15.69 -5.35
N GLY A 119 -11.96 -15.79 -4.02
CA GLY A 119 -11.50 -16.98 -3.31
C GLY A 119 -12.56 -18.01 -2.95
N ASP A 120 -13.85 -17.72 -3.13
CA ASP A 120 -14.93 -18.64 -2.73
C ASP A 120 -14.94 -19.97 -3.51
N ARG A 121 -14.24 -20.06 -4.65
CA ARG A 121 -14.10 -21.33 -5.40
C ARG A 121 -12.97 -22.23 -4.91
N VAL A 122 -11.95 -21.71 -4.24
CA VAL A 122 -10.74 -22.50 -3.91
C VAL A 122 -10.94 -23.31 -2.62
N ASN A 123 -11.79 -22.83 -1.72
CA ASN A 123 -12.02 -23.47 -0.41
C ASN A 123 -12.79 -24.82 -0.50
N ALA A 124 -13.43 -25.10 -1.65
CA ALA A 124 -14.09 -26.38 -1.89
C ALA A 124 -13.11 -27.52 -2.24
N MET A 125 -11.97 -27.21 -2.87
CA MET A 125 -11.00 -28.23 -3.29
C MET A 125 -10.07 -28.68 -2.15
N THR A 126 -9.77 -27.82 -1.19
CA THR A 126 -8.87 -28.16 -0.07
C THR A 126 -9.49 -29.14 0.92
N ARG A 127 -10.81 -29.11 1.14
CA ARG A 127 -11.48 -30.05 2.05
C ARG A 127 -11.51 -31.50 1.54
N SER A 128 -11.52 -31.73 0.22
CA SER A 128 -11.59 -33.10 -0.33
C SER A 128 -10.24 -33.83 -0.28
N VAL A 129 -9.13 -33.11 -0.46
CA VAL A 129 -7.77 -33.67 -0.42
C VAL A 129 -7.36 -33.99 1.02
N VAL A 130 -7.63 -33.09 1.96
CA VAL A 130 -7.34 -33.30 3.38
C VAL A 130 -8.11 -34.50 3.93
N LYS A 131 -9.38 -34.70 3.55
CA LYS A 131 -10.18 -35.83 4.02
C LYS A 131 -9.73 -37.19 3.43
N ARG A 132 -9.05 -37.22 2.28
CA ARG A 132 -8.44 -38.45 1.72
C ARG A 132 -7.14 -38.81 2.43
N LEU A 133 -6.34 -37.83 2.82
CA LEU A 133 -5.07 -38.06 3.52
C LEU A 133 -5.26 -38.57 4.96
N PHE A 134 -6.28 -38.10 5.67
CA PHE A 134 -6.54 -38.53 7.05
C PHE A 134 -7.22 -39.92 7.20
N ARG A 135 -7.60 -40.58 6.11
CA ARG A 135 -8.33 -41.87 6.17
C ARG A 135 -7.49 -43.12 5.87
N GLY A 136 -6.17 -42.96 5.66
CA GLY A 136 -5.27 -44.05 5.25
C GLY A 136 -4.35 -44.62 6.34
N GLY A 137 -4.45 -44.18 7.61
CA GLY A 137 -3.41 -44.41 8.61
C GLY A 137 -3.81 -45.15 9.89
N SER A 138 -4.73 -46.11 9.86
CA SER A 138 -5.00 -46.96 11.04
C SER A 138 -5.29 -48.42 10.70
N ARG A 139 -4.27 -49.28 10.83
CA ARG A 139 -4.29 -50.73 11.13
C ARG A 139 -2.82 -51.18 11.19
N ALA A 140 -2.19 -51.19 12.36
CA ALA A 140 -2.25 -52.21 13.43
C ALA A 140 -1.02 -53.15 13.35
N GLU A 141 0.00 -52.86 14.15
CA GLU A 141 0.99 -53.83 14.63
C GLU A 141 0.58 -54.23 16.06
N THR A 142 0.36 -55.52 16.29
CA THR A 142 0.47 -56.11 17.63
C THR A 142 0.85 -57.58 17.46
N HIS A 143 1.76 -58.00 18.33
CA HIS A 143 2.34 -59.33 18.53
C HIS A 143 1.44 -60.53 18.27
#